data_AF-A0A5S9MEE0-F1
#
_entry.id   AF-A0A5S9MEE0-F1
#
_cell.length_a   1.000
_cell.length_b   1.000
_cell.length_c   1.000
_cell.angle_alpha   90.00
_cell.angle_beta   90.00
_cell.angle_gamma   90.00
#
_symmetry.space_group_name_H-M   'P 1'
#
loop_
_entity.id
_entity.type
_entity.pdbx_description
1 polymer ?
#
loop_
_entity_poly.entity_id
_entity_poly.type
_entity_poly.pdbx_seq_one_letter_code
_entity_poly.pdbx_strand_id
1 'polypeptide(L)'
;MSVNVMIFLMYLMFKKAPSDEFGEITQYVFGKWIGQLFNILYILYFASLSLTVLIHYMDVIHVWLFKEIPGLLFASVLLLLVYYIHTGGFRTVAGWAFLALY
;
A
#
# COMPACT_ATOMS: atom_id res chain seq x y z
N MET A 1 -12.26 3.60 25.14
CA MET A 1 -11.45 4.72 25.66
C MET A 1 -10.06 4.78 25.02
N SER A 2 -9.24 3.72 24.99
CA SER A 2 -7.87 3.78 24.42
C SER A 2 -7.82 4.07 22.91
N VAL A 3 -8.69 3.44 22.11
CA VAL A 3 -8.71 3.63 20.64
C VAL A 3 -9.11 5.06 20.27
N ASN A 4 -10.02 5.68 21.03
CA ASN A 4 -10.49 7.04 20.80
C ASN A 4 -9.38 8.08 21.06
N VAL A 5 -8.58 7.85 22.11
CA VAL A 5 -7.38 8.65 22.40
C VAL A 5 -6.33 8.51 21.30
N MET A 6 -6.16 7.30 20.75
CA MET A 6 -5.22 7.04 19.65
C MET A 6 -5.66 7.74 18.35
N ILE A 7 -6.97 7.71 18.03
CA ILE A 7 -7.54 8.44 16.89
C ILE A 7 -7.40 9.95 17.09
N PHE A 8 -7.63 10.46 18.30
CA PHE A 8 -7.45 11.88 18.61
C PHE A 8 -6.00 12.35 18.44
N LEU A 9 -5.03 11.53 18.87
CA LEU A 9 -3.60 11.78 18.67
C LEU A 9 -3.23 11.78 17.18
N MET A 10 -3.74 10.83 16.39
CA MET A 10 -3.58 10.82 14.94
C MET A 10 -4.10 12.12 14.30
N TYR A 11 -5.31 12.56 14.67
CA TYR A 11 -5.89 13.81 14.16
C TYR A 11 -5.06 15.05 14.54
N LEU A 12 -4.53 15.11 15.75
CA LEU A 12 -3.66 16.19 16.20
C LEU A 12 -2.34 16.24 15.44
N MET A 13 -1.74 15.08 15.13
CA MET A 13 -0.53 14.99 14.31
C MET A 13 -0.81 15.42 12.87
N PHE A 14 -1.92 14.98 12.29
CA PHE A 14 -2.32 15.35 10.92
C PHE A 14 -2.60 16.86 10.78
N LYS A 15 -3.23 17.47 11.79
CA LYS A 15 -3.55 18.91 11.79
C LYS A 15 -2.31 19.81 11.95
N LYS A 16 -1.23 19.30 12.55
CA LYS A 16 -0.01 20.06 12.84
C LYS A 16 1.10 19.82 11.81
N ALA A 17 0.89 18.85 10.93
CA ALA A 17 1.73 18.62 9.77
C ALA A 17 1.51 19.73 8.71
N PRO A 18 2.56 20.41 8.26
CA PRO A 18 2.47 21.40 7.19
C PRO A 18 2.33 20.77 5.79
N SER A 19 2.49 19.46 5.66
CA SER A 19 2.44 18.71 4.42
C SER A 19 1.61 17.43 4.57
N ASP A 20 0.89 17.07 3.50
CA ASP A 20 -0.02 15.90 3.44
C ASP A 20 0.72 14.54 3.37
N GLU A 21 2.06 14.56 3.34
CA GLU A 21 2.87 13.35 3.17
C GLU A 21 3.34 12.76 4.50
N PHE A 22 2.89 11.54 4.80
CA PHE A 22 3.15 10.81 6.05
C PHE A 22 4.64 10.73 6.43
N GLY A 23 5.53 10.70 5.43
CA GLY A 23 6.98 10.67 5.62
C GLY A 23 7.52 11.94 6.26
N GLU A 24 7.02 13.11 5.84
CA GLU A 24 7.44 14.41 6.38
C GLU A 24 6.88 14.66 7.78
N ILE A 25 5.67 14.19 8.07
CA ILE A 25 5.07 14.25 9.42
C ILE A 25 5.94 13.47 10.42
N THR A 26 6.38 12.28 10.02
CA THR A 26 7.19 11.42 10.89
C THR A 26 8.58 12.02 11.11
N GLN A 27 9.17 12.65 10.08
CA GLN A 27 10.43 13.40 10.20
C GLN A 27 10.29 14.68 11.03
N TYR A 28 9.13 15.34 10.97
CA TYR A 28 8.85 16.55 11.76
C TYR A 28 8.67 16.23 13.25
N VAL A 29 8.02 15.11 13.58
CA VAL A 29 7.75 14.70 14.98
C VAL A 29 8.96 14.03 15.64
N PHE A 30 9.67 13.14 14.93
CA PHE A 30 10.77 12.35 15.50
C PHE A 30 12.17 12.85 15.13
N GLY A 31 12.27 13.86 14.26
CA GLY A 31 13.53 14.36 13.73
C GLY A 31 14.02 13.57 12.50
N LYS A 32 14.96 14.17 11.76
CA LYS A 32 15.38 13.70 10.43
C LYS A 32 15.92 12.26 10.42
N TRP A 33 16.65 11.85 11.46
CA TRP A 33 17.25 10.51 11.56
C TRP A 33 16.23 9.41 11.90
N ILE A 34 15.47 9.58 12.98
CA ILE A 34 14.49 8.59 13.44
C ILE A 34 13.30 8.54 12.46
N GLY A 35 12.84 9.69 11.97
CA GLY A 35 11.77 9.75 10.99
C GLY A 35 12.15 9.11 9.65
N GLN A 36 13.42 9.22 9.21
CA GLN A 36 13.88 8.52 8.02
C GLN A 36 13.93 7.00 8.23
N LEU A 37 14.35 6.51 9.40
CA LEU A 37 14.30 5.08 9.72
C LEU A 37 12.86 4.55 9.71
N PHE A 38 11.92 5.28 10.33
CA PHE A 38 10.50 4.91 10.29
C PHE A 38 9.93 4.94 8.87
N ASN A 39 10.29 5.91 8.04
CA ASN A 39 9.85 5.96 6.65
C ASN A 39 10.38 4.75 5.86
N ILE A 40 11.65 4.37 6.04
CA ILE A 40 12.22 3.16 5.42
C ILE A 40 11.47 1.92 5.89
N LEU A 41 11.22 1.77 7.19
CA LEU A 41 10.44 0.65 7.72
C LEU A 41 9.02 0.63 7.18
N TYR A 42 8.39 1.79 7.02
CA TYR A 42 7.05 1.93 6.47
C TYR A 42 7.01 1.49 5.00
N ILE A 43 7.96 1.97 4.18
CA ILE A 43 8.10 1.55 2.78
C ILE A 43 8.35 0.04 2.71
N LEU A 44 9.24 -0.50 3.55
CA LEU A 44 9.55 -1.92 3.59
C LEU A 44 8.33 -2.76 3.98
N TYR A 45 7.55 -2.30 4.96
CA TYR A 45 6.31 -2.93 5.37
C TYR A 45 5.32 -3.02 4.20
N PHE A 46 5.06 -1.89 3.53
CA PHE A 46 4.17 -1.87 2.37
C PHE A 46 4.69 -2.70 1.19
N ALA A 47 6.00 -2.71 0.95
CA ALA A 47 6.63 -3.54 -0.07
C ALA A 47 6.51 -5.04 0.23
N SER A 48 6.71 -5.44 1.49
CA SER A 48 6.53 -6.83 1.91
C SER A 48 5.07 -7.29 1.79
N LEU A 49 4.13 -6.40 2.11
CA LEU A 49 2.70 -6.67 2.00
C LEU A 49 2.27 -6.81 0.55
N SER A 50 2.72 -5.92 -0.34
CA SER A 50 2.42 -6.03 -1.78
C SER A 50 3.03 -7.28 -2.41
N LEU A 51 4.26 -7.65 -2.03
CA LEU A 51 4.89 -8.90 -2.47
C LEU A 51 4.12 -10.12 -1.99
N THR A 52 3.69 -10.13 -0.72
CA THR A 52 2.91 -11.24 -0.15
C THR A 52 1.61 -11.42 -0.92
N VAL A 53 0.88 -10.32 -1.17
CA VAL A 53 -0.35 -10.35 -1.97
C VAL A 53 -0.08 -10.90 -3.37
N LEU A 54 0.98 -10.44 -4.04
CA LEU A 54 1.35 -10.91 -5.38
C LEU A 54 1.61 -12.42 -5.42
N ILE A 55 2.42 -12.93 -4.48
CA ILE A 55 2.74 -14.36 -4.40
C ILE A 55 1.46 -15.17 -4.11
N HIS A 56 0.61 -14.70 -3.20
CA HIS A 56 -0.63 -15.40 -2.86
C HIS A 56 -1.59 -15.48 -4.05
N TYR A 57 -1.70 -14.40 -4.83
CA TYR A 57 -2.47 -14.41 -6.08
C TYR A 57 -1.90 -15.39 -7.10
N MET A 58 -0.58 -15.45 -7.23
CA MET A 58 0.08 -16.43 -8.10
C MET A 58 -0.27 -17.87 -7.68
N ASP A 59 -0.15 -18.19 -6.39
CA ASP A 59 -0.46 -19.52 -5.85
C ASP A 59 -1.91 -19.92 -6.15
N VAL A 60 -2.87 -19.01 -5.95
CA VAL A 60 -4.27 -19.25 -6.28
C VAL A 60 -4.43 -19.52 -7.78
N ILE A 61 -3.88 -18.66 -8.65
CA ILE A 61 -4.02 -18.86 -10.11
C ILE A 61 -3.36 -20.17 -10.57
N HIS A 62 -2.19 -20.53 -10.03
CA HIS A 62 -1.52 -21.80 -10.34
C HIS A 62 -2.32 -23.02 -9.94
N VAL A 63 -3.07 -22.94 -8.83
CA VAL A 63 -3.97 -24.01 -8.38
C VAL A 63 -5.20 -24.15 -9.31
N TRP A 64 -5.76 -23.03 -9.79
CA TRP A 64 -7.06 -23.03 -10.48
C TRP A 64 -6.99 -23.06 -12.02
N LEU A 65 -5.99 -22.44 -12.64
CA LEU A 65 -5.96 -22.22 -14.11
C LEU A 65 -4.93 -23.09 -14.83
N PHE A 66 -3.63 -22.91 -14.58
CA PHE A 66 -2.57 -23.66 -15.26
C PHE A 66 -1.33 -23.78 -14.40
N LYS A 67 -0.97 -25.02 -14.07
CA LYS A 67 0.20 -25.34 -13.22
C LYS A 67 1.55 -25.03 -13.88
N GLU A 68 1.59 -24.84 -15.20
CA GLU A 68 2.83 -24.76 -15.99
C GLU A 68 3.20 -23.34 -16.47
N ILE A 69 2.36 -22.33 -16.23
CA ILE A 69 2.69 -20.97 -16.66
C ILE A 69 3.75 -20.37 -15.73
N PRO A 70 4.86 -19.79 -16.25
CA PRO A 70 5.85 -19.14 -15.41
C PRO A 70 5.21 -17.96 -14.66
N GLY A 71 5.25 -18.02 -13.33
CA GLY A 71 4.66 -17.01 -12.45
C GLY A 71 5.09 -15.57 -12.74
N LEU A 72 6.28 -15.40 -13.32
CA LEU A 72 6.83 -14.11 -13.72
C LEU A 72 6.02 -13.41 -14.84
N LEU A 73 5.44 -14.17 -15.78
CA LEU A 73 4.58 -13.61 -16.83
C LEU A 73 3.24 -13.12 -16.27
N PHE A 74 2.69 -13.82 -15.27
CA PHE A 74 1.49 -13.36 -14.58
C PHE A 74 1.78 -12.12 -13.73
N ALA A 75 2.91 -12.12 -13.02
CA ALA A 75 3.33 -10.98 -12.23
C ALA A 75 3.50 -9.71 -13.10
N SER A 76 4.04 -9.82 -14.30
CA SER A 76 4.21 -8.66 -15.19
C SER A 76 2.88 -8.08 -15.67
N VAL A 77 1.88 -8.93 -15.98
CA VAL A 77 0.52 -8.49 -16.35
C VAL A 77 -0.17 -7.80 -15.17
N LEU A 78 -0.07 -8.36 -13.96
CA LEU A 78 -0.62 -7.74 -12.74
C LEU A 78 0.07 -6.41 -12.44
N LEU A 79 1.39 -6.31 -12.60
CA LEU A 79 2.13 -5.06 -12.42
C LEU A 79 1.71 -3.99 -13.45
N LEU A 80 1.44 -4.37 -14.69
CA LEU A 80 0.88 -3.47 -15.72
C LEU A 80 -0.49 -2.93 -15.30
N LEU A 81 -1.35 -3.78 -14.75
CA LEU A 81 -2.66 -3.38 -14.25
C LEU A 81 -2.53 -2.38 -13.09
N VAL A 82 -1.65 -2.68 -12.12
CA VAL A 82 -1.36 -1.80 -10.99
C VAL A 82 -0.81 -0.47 -11.48
N TYR A 83 0.08 -0.47 -12.47
CA TYR A 83 0.59 0.76 -13.08
C TYR A 83 -0.53 1.60 -13.72
N TYR A 84 -1.44 0.96 -14.45
CA TYR A 84 -2.61 1.65 -15.02
C TYR A 84 -3.50 2.27 -13.93
N ILE A 85 -3.79 1.52 -12.86
CA ILE A 85 -4.57 2.04 -11.72
C ILE A 85 -3.86 3.22 -11.06
N HIS A 86 -2.55 3.14 -10.87
CA HIS A 86 -1.76 4.21 -10.27
C HIS A 86 -1.79 5.48 -11.12
N THR A 87 -1.63 5.37 -12.45
CA THR A 87 -1.72 6.51 -13.37
C THR A 87 -3.13 7.09 -13.50
N GLY A 88 -4.17 6.28 -13.31
CA GLY A 88 -5.57 6.73 -13.33
C GLY A 88 -6.04 7.43 -12.05
N GLY A 89 -5.24 7.41 -10.99
CA GLY A 89 -5.53 8.06 -9.71
C GLY A 89 -6.72 7.47 -8.95
N PHE A 90 -7.27 8.23 -8.00
CA PHE A 90 -8.30 7.75 -7.06
C PHE A 90 -9.60 7.28 -7.73
N ARG A 91 -9.97 7.89 -8.87
CA ARG A 91 -11.18 7.51 -9.63
C ARG A 91 -11.11 6.09 -10.20
N THR A 92 -9.94 5.66 -10.66
CA THR A 92 -9.76 4.32 -11.22
C THR A 92 -9.79 3.26 -10.11
N VAL A 93 -9.19 3.55 -8.95
CA VAL A 93 -9.24 2.66 -7.77
C VAL A 93 -10.69 2.42 -7.31
N ALA A 94 -11.49 3.48 -7.22
CA ALA A 94 -12.88 3.38 -6.80
C ALA A 94 -13.74 2.55 -7.78
N GLY A 95 -13.50 2.71 -9.09
CA GLY A 95 -14.19 1.91 -10.12
C GLY A 95 -13.89 0.41 -10.01
N TRP A 96 -12.62 0.05 -9.80
CA TRP A 96 -12.23 -1.35 -9.60
C TRP A 96 -12.80 -1.95 -8.31
N ALA A 97 -12.82 -1.18 -7.21
CA ALA A 97 -13.40 -1.64 -5.95
C ALA A 97 -14.91 -1.90 -6.06
N PHE A 98 -15.63 -1.06 -6.81
CA PHE A 98 -17.06 -1.26 -7.06
C PHE A 98 -17.32 -2.51 -7.91
N LEU A 99 -16.51 -2.74 -8.95
CA LEU A 99 -16.61 -3.93 -9.80
C LEU A 99 -16.21 -5.24 -9.10
N ALA A 100 -15.31 -5.19 -8.11
CA ALA A 100 -14.89 -6.37 -7.36
C ALA A 100 -15.92 -6.81 -6.30
N LEU A 101 -16.79 -5.90 -5.84
CA LEU A 101 -17.84 -6.18 -4.86
C LEU A 101 -19.14 -6.71 -5.49
N TYR A 102 -19.28 -6.62 -6.81
CA TYR A 102 -20.45 -7.04 -7.57
C TYR A 102 -20.15 -8.30 -8.38
#